data_AF-A0A537JCI8-F1
#
_entry.id   AF-A0A537JCI8-F1
#
_cell.length_a   1.000
_cell.length_b   1.000
_cell.length_c   1.000
_cell.angle_alpha   90.00
_cell.angle_beta   90.00
_cell.angle_gamma   90.00
#
_symmetry.space_group_name_H-M   'P 1'
#
loop_
_entity.id
_entity.type
_entity.pdbx_description
1 polymer ?
#
loop_
_entity_poly.entity_id
_entity_poly.type
_entity_poly.pdbx_seq_one_letter_code
_entity_poly.pdbx_strand_id
1 'polypeptide(L)'
;MKQLARASGSVGANYIEANENVGRGDLKYRVKVCRKEAKESMHFLGLVEVFDDEALDAERMELIGEASQLKRIFSGMLVRIAETDKMQTAQTK
;
A
#
# COMPACT_ATOMS: atom_id res chain seq x y z
N MET A 1 -13.44 -6.01 12.22
CA MET A 1 -13.86 -4.85 11.40
C MET A 1 -13.10 -3.53 11.67
N LYS A 2 -12.94 -3.03 12.92
CA LYS A 2 -12.24 -1.75 13.17
C LYS A 2 -10.81 -1.66 12.58
N GLN A 3 -10.08 -2.77 12.55
CA GLN A 3 -8.71 -2.80 12.02
C GLN A 3 -8.65 -2.73 10.50
N LEU A 4 -9.54 -3.44 9.79
CA LEU A 4 -9.64 -3.41 8.33
C LEU A 4 -9.96 -1.99 7.81
N ALA A 5 -10.97 -1.35 8.38
CA ALA A 5 -11.37 0.02 7.98
C ALA A 5 -10.25 1.05 8.20
N ARG A 6 -9.45 0.88 9.27
CA ARG A 6 -8.28 1.73 9.52
C ARG A 6 -7.17 1.48 8.50
N ALA A 7 -6.84 0.21 8.26
CA ALA A 7 -5.78 -0.15 7.33
C ALA A 7 -6.12 0.30 5.90
N SER A 8 -7.33 0.03 5.41
CA SER A 8 -7.74 0.41 4.05
C SER A 8 -7.77 1.93 3.85
N GLY A 9 -8.31 2.69 4.80
CA GLY A 9 -8.29 4.16 4.76
C GLY A 9 -6.89 4.76 4.85
N SER A 10 -5.99 4.13 5.60
CA SER A 10 -4.61 4.60 5.80
C SER A 10 -3.77 4.57 4.51
N VAL A 11 -4.08 3.65 3.57
CA VAL A 11 -3.39 3.58 2.27
C VAL A 11 -3.54 4.87 1.48
N GLY A 12 -4.78 5.34 1.32
CA GLY A 12 -5.09 6.57 0.58
C GLY A 12 -4.53 7.81 1.27
N ALA A 13 -4.72 7.91 2.59
CA ALA A 13 -4.22 9.04 3.38
C ALA A 13 -2.69 9.20 3.24
N ASN A 14 -1.92 8.13 3.42
CA ASN A 14 -0.46 8.21 3.27
C ASN A 14 -0.04 8.47 1.82
N TYR A 15 -0.83 8.06 0.82
CA TYR A 15 -0.49 8.34 -0.58
C TYR A 15 -0.71 9.81 -0.93
N ILE A 16 -1.76 10.45 -0.40
CA ILE A 16 -1.97 11.89 -0.52
C ILE A 16 -0.79 12.64 0.09
N GLU A 17 -0.39 12.28 1.32
CA GLU A 17 0.79 12.88 1.98
C GLU A 17 2.09 12.60 1.22
N ALA A 18 2.23 11.43 0.59
CA ALA A 18 3.38 11.11 -0.26
C ALA A 18 3.47 12.06 -1.47
N ASN A 19 2.34 12.45 -2.06
CA ASN A 19 2.31 13.41 -3.16
C ASN A 19 2.66 14.83 -2.71
N GLU A 20 2.36 15.16 -1.46
CA GLU A 20 2.69 16.43 -0.80
C GLU A 20 4.01 16.37 -0.01
N ASN A 21 4.87 15.40 -0.33
CA ASN A 21 6.08 15.14 0.45
C ASN A 21 6.98 16.38 0.59
N VAL A 22 7.54 16.54 1.78
CA VAL A 22 8.52 17.61 2.07
C VAL A 22 9.95 17.26 1.62
N GLY A 23 10.13 16.07 1.03
CA GLY A 23 11.40 15.61 0.49
C GLY A 23 11.41 14.11 0.22
N ARG A 24 12.48 13.63 -0.46
CA ARG A 24 12.59 12.24 -0.92
C ARG A 24 12.53 11.20 0.22
N GLY A 25 13.07 11.53 1.39
CA GLY A 25 13.02 10.67 2.57
C GLY A 25 11.58 10.44 3.05
N ASP A 26 10.78 11.51 3.09
CA ASP A 26 9.38 11.48 3.46
C ASP A 26 8.53 10.74 2.42
N LEU A 27 8.71 11.05 1.12
CA LEU A 27 8.10 10.30 0.01
C LEU A 27 8.30 8.78 0.16
N LYS A 28 9.56 8.37 0.37
CA LYS A 28 9.92 6.95 0.53
C LYS A 28 9.28 6.33 1.76
N TYR A 29 9.21 7.06 2.87
CA TYR A 29 8.57 6.60 4.10
C TYR A 29 7.06 6.40 3.90
N ARG A 30 6.36 7.41 3.36
CA ARG A 30 4.92 7.35 3.13
C ARG A 30 4.52 6.23 2.17
N VAL A 31 5.25 6.04 1.07
CA VAL A 31 5.01 4.91 0.15
C VAL A 31 5.26 3.55 0.83
N LYS A 32 6.23 3.44 1.76
CA LYS A 32 6.41 2.22 2.57
C LYS A 32 5.21 1.95 3.47
N VAL A 33 4.62 2.99 4.06
CA VAL A 33 3.40 2.88 4.88
C VAL A 33 2.25 2.42 4.00
N CYS A 34 1.98 3.05 2.85
CA CYS A 34 0.94 2.58 1.91
C CYS A 34 1.08 1.09 1.59
N ARG A 35 2.30 0.61 1.32
CA ARG A 35 2.57 -0.81 1.06
C ARG A 35 2.31 -1.71 2.27
N LYS A 36 2.62 -1.26 3.49
CA LYS A 36 2.34 -1.99 4.74
C LYS A 36 0.84 -2.11 4.94
N GLU A 37 0.12 -1.00 4.86
CA GLU A 37 -1.33 -0.93 5.11
C GLU A 37 -2.13 -1.72 4.06
N ALA A 38 -1.68 -1.75 2.81
CA ALA A 38 -2.25 -2.63 1.78
C ALA A 38 -2.11 -4.12 2.13
N LYS A 39 -0.95 -4.55 2.67
CA LYS A 39 -0.75 -5.93 3.14
C LYS A 39 -1.62 -6.25 4.36
N GLU A 40 -1.75 -5.32 5.29
CA GLU A 40 -2.62 -5.48 6.46
C GLU A 40 -4.09 -5.58 6.06
N SER A 41 -4.53 -4.79 5.07
CA SER A 41 -5.87 -4.89 4.49
C SER A 41 -6.12 -6.28 3.91
N MET A 42 -5.19 -6.84 3.12
CA MET A 42 -5.29 -8.21 2.61
C MET A 42 -5.38 -9.24 3.74
N HIS A 43 -4.53 -9.10 4.77
CA HIS A 43 -4.53 -10.01 5.90
C HIS A 43 -5.87 -10.00 6.63
N PHE A 44 -6.41 -8.82 6.93
CA PHE A 44 -7.69 -8.72 7.61
C PHE A 44 -8.86 -9.19 6.75
N LEU A 45 -8.87 -8.95 5.44
CA LEU A 45 -9.87 -9.49 4.53
C LEU A 45 -9.86 -11.03 4.54
N GLY A 46 -8.68 -11.64 4.56
CA GLY A 46 -8.54 -13.10 4.66
C GLY A 46 -9.02 -13.70 5.99
N LEU A 47 -9.23 -12.88 7.03
CA LEU A 47 -9.78 -13.31 8.32
C LEU A 47 -11.30 -13.10 8.43
N VAL A 48 -11.95 -12.46 7.45
CA VAL A 48 -13.41 -12.27 7.45
C VAL A 48 -14.08 -13.57 7.05
N GLU A 49 -14.93 -14.15 7.89
CA GLU A 49 -15.77 -15.30 7.51
C GLU A 49 -16.98 -14.86 6.68
N VAL A 50 -17.33 -15.65 5.66
CA VAL A 50 -18.43 -15.37 4.71
C VAL A 50 -19.55 -16.41 4.74
N PHE A 51 -19.44 -17.44 5.59
CA PHE A 51 -20.49 -18.46 5.81
C PHE A 51 -21.14 -19.03 4.54
N ASP A 52 -20.33 -19.50 3.59
CA ASP A 52 -20.75 -20.07 2.30
C ASP A 52 -21.60 -19.13 1.41
N ASP A 53 -21.60 -17.82 1.69
CA ASP A 53 -22.16 -16.81 0.80
C ASP A 53 -21.19 -16.53 -0.36
N GLU A 54 -21.51 -17.08 -1.54
CA GLU A 54 -20.70 -16.96 -2.75
C GLU A 54 -20.51 -15.50 -3.19
N ALA A 55 -21.50 -14.63 -2.98
CA ALA A 55 -21.41 -13.23 -3.38
C ALA A 55 -20.43 -12.46 -2.48
N LEU A 56 -20.50 -12.70 -1.17
CA LEU A 56 -19.54 -12.12 -0.22
C LEU A 56 -18.13 -12.68 -0.40
N ASP A 57 -17.99 -13.96 -0.76
CA ASP A 57 -16.67 -14.53 -1.07
C ASP A 57 -16.06 -13.91 -2.32
N ALA A 58 -16.85 -13.73 -3.38
CA ALA A 58 -16.42 -13.06 -4.59
C ALA A 58 -15.94 -11.63 -4.31
N GLU A 59 -16.72 -10.84 -3.56
CA GLU A 59 -16.35 -9.49 -3.15
C GLU A 59 -15.06 -9.49 -2.31
N ARG A 60 -14.94 -10.39 -1.34
CA ARG A 60 -13.73 -10.55 -0.50
C ARG A 60 -12.50 -10.84 -1.36
N MET A 61 -12.62 -11.71 -2.36
CA MET A 61 -11.53 -12.07 -3.27
C MET A 61 -11.15 -10.91 -4.20
N GLU A 62 -12.12 -10.15 -4.69
CA GLU A 62 -11.87 -8.92 -5.46
C GLU A 62 -11.11 -7.88 -4.63
N LEU A 63 -11.54 -7.62 -3.40
CA LEU A 63 -10.89 -6.68 -2.48
C LEU A 63 -9.46 -7.12 -2.11
N ILE A 64 -9.22 -8.42 -1.90
CA ILE A 64 -7.86 -8.97 -1.72
C ILE A 64 -7.02 -8.75 -2.98
N GLY A 65 -7.61 -8.95 -4.15
CA GLY A 65 -6.99 -8.68 -5.45
C GLY A 65 -6.55 -7.23 -5.59
N GLU A 66 -7.44 -6.28 -5.28
CA GLU A 66 -7.16 -4.84 -5.30
C GLU A 66 -6.03 -4.47 -4.33
N ALA A 67 -6.10 -4.93 -3.08
CA ALA A 67 -5.08 -4.66 -2.09
C ALA A 67 -3.69 -5.25 -2.49
N SER A 68 -3.69 -6.39 -3.18
CA SER A 68 -2.48 -6.98 -3.78
C SER A 68 -1.91 -6.12 -4.91
N GLN A 69 -2.77 -5.59 -5.78
CA GLN A 69 -2.37 -4.66 -6.85
C GLN A 69 -1.76 -3.38 -6.26
N LEU A 70 -2.39 -2.77 -5.25
CA LEU A 70 -1.86 -1.61 -4.53
C LEU A 70 -0.48 -1.91 -3.94
N LYS A 71 -0.32 -3.04 -3.25
CA LYS A 71 0.97 -3.48 -2.72
C LYS A 71 2.04 -3.61 -3.82
N ARG A 72 1.69 -4.08 -5.02
CA ARG A 72 2.62 -4.19 -6.16
C ARG A 72 2.99 -2.80 -6.70
N ILE A 73 2.02 -1.91 -6.86
CA ILE A 73 2.23 -0.52 -7.31
C ILE A 73 3.22 0.18 -6.37
N PHE A 74 2.95 0.19 -5.06
CA PHE A 74 3.84 0.82 -4.08
C PHE A 74 5.21 0.15 -4.02
N SER A 75 5.29 -1.17 -4.22
CA SER A 75 6.59 -1.85 -4.34
C SER A 75 7.39 -1.35 -5.54
N GLY A 76 6.75 -1.20 -6.71
CA GLY A 76 7.40 -0.66 -7.90
C GLY A 76 7.84 0.80 -7.73
N MET A 77 7.03 1.63 -7.06
CA MET A 77 7.42 2.99 -6.71
C MET A 77 8.68 3.03 -5.83
N LEU A 78 8.76 2.17 -4.80
CA LEU A 78 9.94 2.11 -3.93
C LEU A 78 11.22 1.72 -4.66
N VAL A 79 11.14 0.82 -5.64
CA VAL A 79 12.28 0.47 -6.51
C VAL A 79 12.74 1.70 -7.29
N ARG A 80 11.81 2.39 -7.96
CA ARG A 80 12.12 3.62 -8.72
C ARG A 80 12.71 4.72 -7.84
N ILE A 81 12.16 4.94 -6.65
CA ILE A 81 12.70 5.92 -5.68
C ILE A 81 14.15 5.58 -5.34
N ALA A 82 14.45 4.30 -5.07
CA ALA A 82 15.80 3.86 -4.72
C ALA A 82 16.78 3.98 -5.90
N GLU A 83 16.33 3.77 -7.13
CA GLU A 83 17.15 3.98 -8.33
C GLU A 83 17.50 5.46 -8.51
N THR A 84 16.52 6.36 -8.37
CA THR A 84 16.77 7.80 -8.45
C THR A 84 17.67 8.31 -7.32
N ASP A 85 17.52 7.79 -6.09
CA ASP A 85 18.41 8.12 -4.96
C ASP A 85 19.89 7.82 -5.29
N LYS A 86 20.14 6.67 -5.95
CA LYS A 86 21.50 6.26 -6.35
C LYS A 86 22.08 7.18 -7.42
N MET A 87 21.28 7.56 -8.43
CA MET A 87 21.73 8.44 -9.51
C MET A 87 22.13 9.83 -9.00
N GLN A 88 21.34 10.41 -8.07
CA GLN A 88 21.67 11.71 -7.47
C GLN A 88 22.94 11.64 -6.60
N THR A 89 23.11 10.56 -5.83
CA THR A 89 24.31 10.36 -5.01
C THR A 89 25.57 10.23 -5.87
N ALA A 90 25.46 9.62 -7.06
CA ALA A 90 26.57 9.46 -8.00
C ALA A 90 26.96 10.76 -8.72
N GLN A 91 26.04 11.73 -8.85
CA GLN A 91 26.32 13.04 -9.47
C GLN A 91 26.90 14.06 -8.49
N THR A 92 26.80 13.81 -7.18
CA THR A 92 27.27 14.73 -6.13
C THR A 92 28.66 14.37 -5.60
N LYS A 93 29.26 13.28 -6.12
CA LYS A 93 30.63 12.84 -5.85
C LYS A 93 31.48 13.05 -7.08
#